data_AF-A0A5R9RST4-F1
#
_entry.id   AF-A0A5R9RST4-F1
#
_cell.length_a   1.000
_cell.length_b   1.000
_cell.length_c   1.000
_cell.angle_alpha   90.00
_cell.angle_beta   90.00
_cell.angle_gamma   90.00
#
_symmetry.space_group_name_H-M   'P 1'
#
loop_
_entity.id
_entity.type
_entity.pdbx_description
1 polymer ?
#
loop_
_entity_poly.entity_id
_entity_poly.type
_entity_poly.pdbx_seq_one_letter_code
_entity_poly.pdbx_strand_id
1 'polypeptide(L)' 'MNDPIQPLKITLILLIVSEGFWLLSRLLSVVGLEIYSLLPSALYNLIGMLSNVLMIVLFVLLIRLIGRLQLKP' A
#
# COMPACT_ATOMS: atom_id res chain seq x y z
N MET A 1 22.18 8.90 -11.11
CA MET A 1 21.33 10.03 -10.74
C MET A 1 20.07 9.44 -10.10
N ASN A 2 20.09 9.17 -8.78
CA ASN A 2 18.98 8.50 -8.09
C ASN A 2 18.04 9.58 -7.56
N ASP A 3 16.93 9.82 -8.26
CA ASP A 3 15.91 10.75 -7.80
C ASP A 3 15.35 10.26 -6.45
N PRO A 4 15.52 11.02 -5.35
CA PRO A 4 15.04 10.59 -4.03
C PRO A 4 13.51 10.49 -3.95
N ILE A 5 12.82 11.02 -4.96
CA ILE A 5 11.35 11.01 -5.12
C ILE A 5 10.87 9.71 -5.79
N GLN A 6 11.72 9.04 -6.58
CA GLN A 6 11.37 7.81 -7.28
C GLN A 6 10.90 6.67 -6.34
N PRO A 7 11.57 6.37 -5.21
CA PRO A 7 11.08 5.34 -4.29
C PRO A 7 9.71 5.70 -3.70
N LEU A 8 9.47 6.98 -3.35
CA LEU A 8 8.18 7.43 -2.85
C LEU A 8 7.07 7.25 -3.90
N LYS A 9 7.33 7.62 -5.16
CA LYS A 9 6.37 7.41 -6.26
C LYS A 9 6.01 5.94 -6.45
N ILE A 10 7.01 5.05 -6.44
CA ILE A 10 6.79 3.59 -6.56
C ILE A 10 5.94 3.09 -5.39
N THR A 11 6.30 3.44 -4.16
CA THR A 11 5.53 3.07 -2.96
C THR A 11 4.09 3.56 -3.03
N LEU A 12 3.86 4.80 -3.49
CA LEU A 12 2.51 5.35 -3.65
C LEU A 12 1.70 4.60 -4.72
N ILE A 13 2.30 4.25 -5.86
CA ILE A 13 1.62 3.47 -6.91
C ILE A 13 1.22 2.09 -6.36
N LEU A 14 2.14 1.40 -5.70
CA LEU A 14 1.85 0.11 -5.07
C LEU A 14 0.73 0.25 -4.02
N LEU A 15 0.69 1.36 -3.29
CA LEU A 15 -0.31 1.61 -2.26
C LEU A 15 -1.69 1.79 -2.88
N ILE A 16 -1.78 2.53 -3.98
CA ILE A 16 -3.03 2.70 -4.75
C ILE A 16 -3.55 1.34 -5.24
N VAL A 17 -2.67 0.48 -5.76
CA VAL A 17 -3.06 -0.86 -6.23
C VAL A 17 -3.53 -1.73 -5.06
N SER A 18 -2.80 -1.70 -3.94
CA SER A 18 -3.14 -2.43 -2.72
C SER A 18 -4.51 -1.99 -2.17
N GLU A 19 -4.74 -0.69 -1.98
CA GLU A 19 -6.01 -0.15 -1.50
C GLU A 19 -7.14 -0.41 -2.50
N GLY A 20 -6.86 -0.35 -3.81
CA GLY A 20 -7.81 -0.71 -4.86
C GLY A 20 -8.30 -2.16 -4.74
N PHE A 21 -7.40 -3.10 -4.44
CA PHE A 21 -7.76 -4.49 -4.18
C PHE A 21 -8.69 -4.61 -2.95
N TRP A 22 -8.35 -3.95 -1.84
CA TRP A 22 -9.19 -3.98 -0.63
C TRP A 22 -10.55 -3.32 -0.82
N LEU A 23 -10.59 -2.21 -1.56
CA LEU A 23 -11.83 -1.54 -1.92
C LEU A 23 -12.71 -2.44 -2.79
N LEU A 24 -12.13 -3.08 -3.81
CA LEU A 24 -12.84 -4.03 -4.65
C LEU A 24 -13.35 -5.21 -3.84
N SER A 25 -12.55 -5.74 -2.92
CA SER A 25 -12.97 -6.80 -1.98
C SER A 25 -14.20 -6.40 -1.18
N ARG A 26 -14.24 -5.18 -0.65
CA ARG A 26 -15.40 -4.65 0.07
C ARG A 26 -16.61 -4.46 -0.84
N LEU A 27 -16.41 -3.95 -2.06
CA LEU A 27 -17.50 -3.76 -3.03
C LEU A 27 -18.12 -5.09 -3.46
N LEU A 28 -17.30 -6.10 -3.72
CA LEU A 28 -17.77 -7.44 -4.04
C LEU A 28 -18.51 -8.07 -2.85
N SER A 29 -18.03 -7.84 -1.62
CA SER A 29 -18.70 -8.32 -0.41
C SER A 29 -20.13 -7.75 -0.26
N VAL A 30 -20.38 -6.51 -0.70
CA VAL A 30 -21.73 -5.91 -0.69
C VAL A 30 -22.71 -6.68 -1.58
N VAL A 31 -22.25 -7.26 -2.69
CA VAL A 31 -23.07 -8.10 -3.59
C VAL A 31 -23.04 -9.59 -3.22
N GLY A 32 -22.50 -9.94 -2.05
CA GLY A 32 -22.39 -11.31 -1.55
C GLY A 32 -21.25 -12.12 -2.15
N LEU A 33 -20.33 -11.48 -2.87
CA LEU A 33 -19.13 -12.12 -3.43
C LEU A 33 -17.93 -11.89 -2.51
N GLU A 34 -17.48 -12.96 -1.87
CA GLU A 34 -16.41 -12.88 -0.89
C GLU A 34 -15.06 -13.26 -1.53
N ILE A 35 -14.17 -12.30 -1.77
CA ILE A 35 -12.84 -12.58 -2.36
C ILE A 35 -12.06 -13.61 -1.53
N TYR A 36 -12.21 -13.62 -0.21
CA TYR A 36 -11.52 -14.59 0.65
C TYR A 36 -11.96 -16.04 0.36
N SER A 37 -13.17 -16.25 -0.16
CA SER A 37 -13.67 -17.57 -0.56
C SER A 37 -13.10 -18.03 -1.92
N LEU A 38 -12.67 -17.07 -2.75
CA LEU A 38 -12.11 -17.32 -4.09
C LEU A 38 -10.59 -17.53 -4.06
N LEU A 39 -9.92 -17.03 -3.02
CA LEU A 39 -8.47 -17.13 -2.84
C LEU A 39 -8.10 -18.08 -1.71
N PRO A 40 -6.99 -18.83 -1.82
CA PRO A 40 -6.41 -19.54 -0.70
C PRO A 40 -6.17 -18.59 0.49
N SER A 41 -6.54 -19.01 1.70
CA SER A 41 -6.41 -18.21 2.92
C SER A 41 -4.98 -17.71 3.15
N ALA A 42 -3.98 -18.54 2.82
CA ALA A 42 -2.57 -18.18 2.86
C ALA A 42 -2.24 -16.97 1.96
N LEU A 43 -2.77 -16.94 0.73
CA LEU A 43 -2.53 -15.84 -0.21
C LEU A 43 -3.26 -14.57 0.21
N TYR A 44 -4.51 -14.69 0.68
CA TYR A 44 -5.28 -13.55 1.17
C TYR A 44 -4.58 -12.88 2.37
N ASN A 45 -4.12 -13.68 3.33
CA ASN A 45 -3.37 -13.19 4.48
C ASN A 45 -2.02 -12.59 4.08
N LEU A 46 -1.31 -13.21 3.13
CA LEU A 46 -0.04 -12.67 2.62
C LEU A 46 -0.23 -11.30 1.96
N ILE A 47 -1.27 -11.13 1.14
CA ILE A 47 -1.61 -9.83 0.55
C ILE A 47 -1.89 -8.81 1.66
N GLY A 48 -2.64 -9.19 2.69
CA GLY A 48 -2.88 -8.34 3.87
C GLY A 48 -1.60 -7.94 4.60
N MET A 49 -0.68 -8.86 4.81
CA MET A 49 0.62 -8.56 5.42
C MET A 49 1.45 -7.61 4.55
N LEU A 50 1.48 -7.84 3.23
CA LEU A 50 2.22 -6.99 2.29
C LEU A 50 1.64 -5.57 2.23
N SER A 51 0.31 -5.41 2.26
CA SER A 51 -0.35 -4.10 2.35
C SER A 51 0.08 -3.34 3.61
N ASN A 52 0.14 -4.02 4.77
CA ASN A 52 0.60 -3.40 6.02
C ASN A 52 2.09 -3.00 5.96
N VAL A 53 2.95 -3.87 5.43
CA VAL A 53 4.37 -3.54 5.22
C VAL A 53 4.51 -2.32 4.31
N LEU A 54 3.70 -2.24 3.26
CA LEU A 54 3.74 -1.13 2.33
C LEU A 54 3.33 0.20 2.98
N MET A 55 2.33 0.19 3.87
CA MET A 55 1.99 1.37 4.69
C MET A 55 3.15 1.79 5.59
N ILE A 56 3.82 0.84 6.24
CA ILE A 56 5.00 1.14 7.08
C ILE A 56 6.10 1.78 6.24
N VAL A 57 6.40 1.24 5.06
CA VAL A 57 7.39 1.80 4.14
C VAL A 57 7.00 3.22 3.73
N LEU A 58 5.73 3.47 3.42
CA LEU A 58 5.24 4.81 3.12
C LEU A 58 5.50 5.77 4.28
N PHE A 59 5.15 5.40 5.52
CA PHE A 59 5.38 6.26 6.69
C PHE A 59 6.86 6.55 6.93
N VAL A 60 7.74 5.55 6.77
CA VAL A 60 9.19 5.75 6.87
C VAL A 60 9.69 6.74 5.82
N LEU A 61 9.21 6.61 4.57
CA LEU A 61 9.57 7.53 3.49
C LEU A 61 9.05 8.95 3.74
N LEU A 62 7.83 9.09 4.28
CA LEU A 62 7.26 10.39 4.64
C LEU A 62 8.02 11.06 5.77
N ILE A 63 8.38 10.34 6.84
CA ILE A 63 9.22 10.87 7.93
C ILE A 63 10.55 11.39 7.37
N ARG A 64 11.19 10.61 6.49
CA ARG A 64 12.43 11.01 5.83
C ARG A 64 12.25 12.25 4.96
N LEU A 65 11.12 12.38 4.26
CA LEU A 65 10.82 13.53 3.43
C LEU A 65 10.56 14.79 4.27
N ILE A 66 9.79 14.68 5.36
CA ILE A 66 9.53 15.77 6.30
C ILE A 66 10.84 16.32 6.85
N GLY A 67 11.75 15.44 7.31
CA GLY A 67 13.06 15.87 7.78
C GLY A 67 13.86 16.64 6.73
N ARG A 68 13.74 16.30 5.44
CA ARG A 68 14.40 17.06 4.35
C ARG A 68 13.70 18.37 4.01
N LEU A 69 12.37 18.45 4.13
CA LEU A 69 11.62 19.68 3.87
C LEU A 69 11.84 20.71 4.98
N GLN A 70 11.94 20.27 6.24
CA GLN A 70 12.24 21.15 7.38
C GLN A 70 13.67 21.70 7.38
N LEU A 71 14.61 21.02 6.73
CA LEU A 71 16.01 21.46 6.58
C LEU A 71 16.21 22.49 5.45
N LYS A 72 15.15 22.90 4.77
CA LYS A 72 15.21 23.92 3.72
C LYS A 72 14.67 25.23 4.29
N PRO A 73 15.54 26.23 4.57
CA PRO A 73 15.09 27.58 4.96
C PRO A 73 14.34 28.27 3.82
#